data_AF-A0A212EZ69-F1
#
_entry.id   AF-A0A212EZ69-F1
#
_cell.length_a   1.000
_cell.length_b   1.000
_cell.length_c   1.000
_cell.angle_alpha   90.00
_cell.angle_beta   90.00
_cell.angle_gamma   90.00
#
_symmetry.space_group_name_H-M   'P 1'
#
loop_
_entity.id
_entity.type
_entity.pdbx_description
1 polymer ?
#
loop_
_entity_poly.entity_id
_entity_poly.type
_entity_poly.pdbx_seq_one_letter_code
_entity_poly.pdbx_strand_id
1 'polypeptide(L)' 'MDLPASNHVLKTLDAQPISENVVSNKLTYLIQACGDVTYQNDDGRKPFQQTFLIVAVDGKWKIASDCFRLQVPYNQS' A
#
# COMPACT_ATOMS: atom_id res chain seq x y z
N MET A 1 13.16 14.69 -3.58
CA MET A 1 13.65 13.36 -3.97
C MET A 1 12.56 12.78 -4.83
N ASP A 2 12.81 12.66 -6.13
CA ASP A 2 11.85 12.10 -7.06
C ASP A 2 12.03 10.59 -7.10
N LEU A 3 10.94 9.85 -6.95
CA LEU A 3 10.96 8.40 -7.13
C LEU A 3 11.16 8.08 -8.62
N PRO A 4 11.90 7.01 -8.96
CA PRO A 4 12.01 6.57 -10.34
C PRO A 4 10.62 6.24 -10.90
N ALA A 5 10.42 6.39 -12.21
CA ALA A 5 9.18 5.98 -12.84
C ALA A 5 8.92 4.48 -12.54
N SER A 6 7.68 4.14 -12.24
CA SER A 6 7.32 2.80 -11.76
C SER A 6 6.08 2.28 -12.47
N ASN A 7 6.06 0.99 -12.78
CA ASN A 7 4.86 0.28 -13.24
C ASN A 7 4.48 -0.77 -12.19
N HIS A 8 3.27 -0.67 -11.65
CA HIS A 8 2.74 -1.60 -10.64
C HIS A 8 1.66 -2.48 -11.27
N VAL A 9 1.81 -3.79 -11.11
CA VAL A 9 0.79 -4.79 -11.46
C VAL A 9 0.22 -5.35 -10.17
N LEU A 10 -1.02 -4.99 -9.86
CA LEU A 10 -1.74 -5.47 -8.68
C LEU A 10 -2.21 -6.91 -8.89
N LYS A 11 -1.96 -7.78 -7.91
CA LYS A 11 -2.39 -9.19 -7.93
C LYS A 11 -3.49 -9.49 -6.93
N THR A 12 -3.39 -8.89 -5.74
CA THR A 12 -4.37 -9.09 -4.67
C THR A 12 -4.68 -7.77 -4.00
N LEU A 13 -5.95 -7.61 -3.62
CA LEU A 13 -6.46 -6.46 -2.90
C LEU A 13 -7.44 -6.97 -1.85
N ASP A 14 -7.22 -6.57 -0.60
CA ASP A 14 -8.14 -6.83 0.50
C ASP A 14 -8.41 -5.55 1.28
N ALA A 15 -9.61 -5.42 1.84
CA ALA A 15 -10.02 -4.25 2.61
C ALA A 15 -10.90 -4.65 3.80
N GLN A 16 -10.58 -4.11 4.96
CA GLN A 16 -11.28 -4.39 6.22
C GLN A 16 -11.73 -3.09 6.89
N PRO A 17 -12.99 -2.98 7.33
CA PRO A 17 -13.43 -1.82 8.09
C PRO A 17 -12.75 -1.82 9.47
N ILE A 18 -12.31 -0.65 9.91
CA ILE A 18 -11.78 -0.46 11.26
C ILE A 18 -12.91 -0.03 12.20
N SER A 19 -12.92 -0.59 13.40
CA SER A 19 -13.88 -0.22 14.45
C SER A 19 -13.82 1.28 14.75
N GLU A 20 -14.97 1.94 14.68
CA GLU A 20 -15.14 3.38 14.87
C GLU A 20 -14.51 3.91 16.16
N ASN A 21 -14.54 3.11 17.24
CA ASN A 21 -13.97 3.45 18.55
C ASN A 21 -12.45 3.69 18.50
N VAL A 22 -11.76 3.10 17.54
CA VAL A 22 -10.29 3.20 17.38
C VAL A 22 -9.91 4.37 16.47
N VAL A 23 -10.86 4.92 15.71
CA VAL A 23 -10.64 5.90 14.64
C VAL A 23 -11.45 7.19 14.84
N SER A 24 -11.78 7.51 16.10
CA SER A 24 -12.52 8.73 16.46
C SER A 24 -13.86 8.87 15.72
N ASN A 25 -14.61 7.77 15.59
CA ASN A 25 -15.91 7.70 14.89
C ASN A 25 -15.87 8.13 13.42
N LYS A 26 -14.71 8.03 12.77
CA LYS A 26 -14.57 8.26 11.33
C LYS A 26 -14.64 6.94 10.58
N LEU A 27 -15.43 6.88 9.51
CA LEU A 27 -15.44 5.74 8.61
C LEU A 27 -14.04 5.52 8.03
N THR A 28 -13.42 4.39 8.38
CA THR A 28 -12.01 4.10 8.11
C THR A 28 -11.85 2.66 7.64
N TYR A 29 -10.99 2.46 6.63
CA TYR A 29 -10.63 1.13 6.13
C TYR A 29 -9.12 0.91 6.20
N LEU A 30 -8.74 -0.31 6.56
CA LEU A 30 -7.41 -0.85 6.33
C LEU A 30 -7.42 -1.58 4.99
N ILE A 31 -6.49 -1.24 4.11
CA ILE A 31 -6.35 -1.82 2.77
C ILE A 31 -4.98 -2.47 2.65
N GLN A 32 -4.94 -3.70 2.16
CA GLN A 32 -3.71 -4.40 1.80
C GLN A 32 -3.69 -4.61 0.28
N ALA A 33 -2.70 -4.03 -0.38
CA ALA A 33 -2.45 -4.18 -1.80
C ALA A 33 -1.13 -4.94 -2.00
N CYS A 34 -1.17 -6.06 -2.73
CA CYS A 34 0.04 -6.81 -3.07
C CYS A 34 0.12 -7.06 -4.57
N GLY A 35 1.34 -7.10 -5.07
CA GLY A 35 1.57 -7.28 -6.49
C GLY A 35 3.04 -7.25 -6.81
N ASP A 36 3.33 -6.78 -8.01
CA ASP A 36 4.68 -6.59 -8.49
C ASP A 36 4.92 -5.16 -8.94
N VAL A 37 6.12 -4.65 -8.70
CA VAL A 37 6.58 -3.35 -9.18
C VAL A 37 7.82 -3.50 -10.04
N THR A 38 7.89 -2.73 -11.12
CA THR A 38 9.09 -2.53 -11.93
C THR A 38 9.45 -1.06 -11.89
N TYR A 39 10.69 -0.73 -11.50
CA TYR A 39 11.19 0.65 -11.50
C TYR A 39 12.06 0.90 -12.73
N GLN A 40 12.10 2.16 -13.18
CA GLN A 40 13.01 2.61 -14.22
C GLN A 40 14.46 2.38 -13.77
N ASN A 41 15.29 1.83 -14.66
CA ASN A 41 16.70 1.48 -14.41
C ASN A 41 16.91 0.35 -13.38
N ASP A 42 15.90 -0.46 -13.11
CA ASP A 42 16.00 -1.66 -12.25
C ASP A 42 15.70 -2.90 -13.09
N ASP A 43 16.65 -3.82 -13.14
CA ASP A 43 16.57 -5.04 -13.94
C ASP A 43 15.78 -6.12 -13.19
N GLY A 44 14.47 -5.91 -13.05
CA GLY A 44 13.60 -6.96 -12.55
C GLY A 44 12.26 -6.50 -12.00
N ARG A 45 11.31 -7.42 -12.06
CA ARG A 45 10.01 -7.30 -11.40
C ARG A 45 10.15 -7.73 -9.94
N LYS A 46 9.79 -6.86 -8.99
CA LYS A 46 9.92 -7.11 -7.55
C LYS A 46 8.55 -7.23 -6.90
N PRO A 47 8.29 -8.28 -6.10
CA PRO A 47 7.04 -8.36 -5.36
C PRO A 47 7.00 -7.29 -4.26
N PHE A 48 5.83 -6.69 -4.06
CA PHE A 48 5.59 -5.69 -3.04
C PHE A 48 4.32 -5.99 -2.24
N GLN A 49 4.28 -5.40 -1.04
CA GLN A 49 3.07 -5.22 -0.25
C GLN A 49 2.98 -3.75 0.17
N GLN A 50 1.78 -3.20 0.12
CA GLN A 50 1.50 -1.84 0.54
C GLN A 50 0.21 -1.79 1.34
N THR A 51 0.33 -1.32 2.57
CA THR A 51 -0.78 -1.19 3.49
C THR A 51 -1.19 0.27 3.60
N PHE A 52 -2.47 0.56 3.37
CA PHE A 52 -3.05 1.88 3.55
C PHE A 52 -4.06 1.87 4.68
N LEU A 53 -4.05 2.93 5.49
CA LEU A 53 -5.19 3.30 6.32
C LEU A 53 -5.87 4.49 5.65
N ILE A 54 -7.11 4.33 5.19
CA ILE A 54 -7.87 5.40 4.56
C ILE A 54 -9.05 5.84 5.41
N VAL A 55 -9.32 7.14 5.44
CA VAL A 55 -10.37 7.76 6.24
C VAL A 55 -11.26 8.64 5.36
N ALA A 56 -12.57 8.58 5.57
CA ALA A 56 -13.52 9.48 4.91
C ALA A 56 -13.49 10.87 5.57
N VAL A 57 -13.19 11.91 4.79
CA VAL A 57 -13.16 13.30 5.22
C VAL A 57 -13.86 14.14 4.16
N ASP A 58 -14.93 14.84 4.54
CA ASP A 58 -15.72 15.71 3.64
C ASP A 58 -16.16 15.00 2.35
N GLY A 59 -16.62 13.75 2.48
CA GLY A 59 -17.09 12.92 1.36
C GLY A 59 -15.98 12.36 0.46
N LYS A 60 -14.70 12.51 0.84
CA LYS A 60 -13.55 11.99 0.08
C LYS A 60 -12.70 11.06 0.93
N TRP A 61 -12.12 10.04 0.30
CA TRP A 61 -11.13 9.17 0.94
C TRP A 61 -9.77 9.83 0.97
N LYS A 62 -9.14 9.87 2.14
CA LYS A 62 -7.78 10.37 2.35
C LYS A 62 -6.92 9.28 2.97
N ILE A 63 -5.64 9.23 2.61
CA ILE A 63 -4.67 8.33 3.21
C ILE A 63 -4.23 8.92 4.56
N ALA A 64 -4.54 8.23 5.64
CA ALA A 64 -4.08 8.55 6.99
C ALA A 64 -2.72 7.88 7.30
N SER A 65 -2.44 6.72 6.69
CA SER A 65 -1.17 6.01 6.79
C SER A 65 -0.87 5.26 5.49
N ASP A 66 0.39 5.29 5.07
CA ASP A 66 0.93 4.57 3.91
C ASP A 66 2.21 3.83 4.32
N CYS A 67 2.22 2.51 4.19
CA CYS A 67 3.35 1.67 4.51
C CYS A 67 3.66 0.74 3.33
N PHE A 68 4.69 1.06 2.56
CA PHE A 68 5.18 0.28 1.43
C PHE A 68 6.38 -0.60 1.81
N ARG A 69 6.42 -1.84 1.32
CA ARG A 69 7.56 -2.74 1.52
C ARG A 69 7.80 -3.64 0.30
N LEU A 70 9.04 -3.65 -0.18
CA LEU A 70 9.53 -4.64 -1.14
C LEU A 70 9.81 -5.97 -0.44
N GLN A 71 9.49 -7.08 -1.10
CA GLN A 71 9.88 -8.41 -0.67
C GLN A 71 11.26 -8.74 -1.23
N VAL A 72 12.21 -9.12 -0.37
CA VAL A 72 13.56 -9.53 -0.75
C VAL A 72 13.74 -11.04 -0.54
N PRO A 73 14.51 -11.74 -1.40
CA PRO A 73 14.82 -13.14 -1.18
C PRO A 73 15.59 -13.34 0.13
N TYR A 74 15.27 -14.42 0.85
CA TYR A 74 15.90 -14.76 2.13
C TYR A 74 17.42 -14.99 2.05
N ASN A 75 17.95 -15.32 0.86
CA ASN A 75 19.32 -15.83 0.69
C ASN A 75 20.37 -14.73 0.43
N GLN A 76 20.06 -13.46 0.70
CA GLN A 76 21.01 -12.35 0.60
C GLN A 76 21.45 -11.93 2.00
N SER A 77 22.37 -12.70 2.60
CA SER A 77 23.10 -12.35 3.83
C SER A 77 24.60 -12.52 3.61
#